data_AF-A0AAV1KC52-F1
#
_entry.id   AF-A0AAV1KC52-F1
#
_cell.length_a   1.000
_cell.length_b   1.000
_cell.length_c   1.000
_cell.angle_alpha   90.00
_cell.angle_beta   90.00
_cell.angle_gamma   90.00
#
_symmetry.space_group_name_H-M   'P 1'
#
loop_
_entity.id
_entity.type
_entity.pdbx_description
1 polymer ?
#
loop_
_entity_poly.entity_id
_entity_poly.type
_entity_poly.pdbx_seq_one_letter_code
_entity_poly.pdbx_strand_id
1 'polypeptide(L)'
;MALSKEEKKAKKEAKKLQKLRAEAEARRKIKHDELKREMAAQARRRGELDKKWREIMLKIKEPIFRQDIEVMLHTFERTYDKKNHLIKHIMSLIDVANDQYQRTVSSFCDTIDTMIINFLSGIEKISKENDERTAELLKMGENDAARIRTDHDAAETHLQLLIYHGHTTADSLVWTTRGENLVREDEERNKYTSERVNLRSLLENSYNSMWEDYKAVLKAYVVNTAANQKEVRKLRRKENLMADIIASQAKKIADNDGLLKRLHSELVAYESGSKQAVFRDRRDRHRAACFRLKKTLMDGCEKDTKQMADLVRASDSAIEWLENAHKKGEKILRMAALCRKYETQREKVLPFGLTLPHSPTHSKTNLRKLQSDDSLVLKAISTTCGLTRLWQRIAHADLTRKALAREKMLLEEENAILMDQIQERSENKFEPKTTQCICNKPERQYTVSKPVPVDGVLEMSKYGIH
;
A
#
# COMPACT_ATOMS: atom_id res chain seq x y z
N MET A 1 147.53 -2.45 88.34
CA MET A 1 147.64 -1.05 87.86
C MET A 1 147.35 -1.05 86.38
N ALA A 2 146.44 -0.21 85.90
CA ALA A 2 145.96 -0.27 84.52
C ALA A 2 145.16 -1.56 84.19
N LEU A 3 144.17 -1.41 83.31
CA LEU A 3 143.18 -2.42 82.91
C LEU A 3 143.80 -3.81 82.61
N SER A 4 143.29 -4.84 83.27
CA SER A 4 143.71 -6.25 83.15
C SER A 4 143.44 -6.84 81.76
N LYS A 5 144.30 -7.78 81.34
CA LYS A 5 144.31 -8.44 80.02
C LYS A 5 143.06 -9.27 79.72
N GLU A 6 142.23 -9.60 80.71
CA GLU A 6 141.06 -10.49 80.53
C GLU A 6 139.83 -9.77 79.98
N GLU A 7 139.55 -8.53 80.41
CA GLU A 7 138.43 -7.73 79.87
C GLU A 7 138.67 -7.27 78.41
N LYS A 8 139.95 -7.11 78.02
CA LYS A 8 140.34 -6.86 76.62
C LYS A 8 140.16 -8.10 75.72
N LYS A 9 140.18 -9.31 76.29
CA LYS A 9 139.94 -10.58 75.58
C LYS A 9 138.43 -10.79 75.37
N ALA A 10 137.62 -10.56 76.41
CA ALA A 10 136.15 -10.63 76.34
C ALA A 10 135.53 -9.57 75.42
N LYS A 11 136.02 -8.31 75.43
CA LYS A 11 135.59 -7.28 74.45
C LYS A 11 136.02 -7.61 73.02
N LYS A 12 137.14 -8.30 72.80
CA LYS A 12 137.55 -8.76 71.45
C LYS A 12 136.68 -9.93 70.96
N GLU A 13 136.29 -10.85 71.84
CA GLU A 13 135.39 -11.96 71.49
C GLU A 13 133.95 -11.49 71.25
N ALA A 14 133.40 -10.62 72.10
CA ALA A 14 132.07 -10.04 71.88
C ALA A 14 132.01 -9.21 70.58
N LYS A 15 133.08 -8.48 70.25
CA LYS A 15 133.18 -7.71 69.00
C LYS A 15 133.37 -8.62 67.78
N LYS A 16 134.05 -9.78 67.90
CA LYS A 16 134.09 -10.82 66.86
C LYS A 16 132.73 -11.48 66.65
N LEU A 17 131.99 -11.77 67.71
CA LEU A 17 130.67 -12.42 67.66
C LEU A 17 129.58 -11.47 67.12
N GLN A 18 129.65 -10.18 67.46
CA GLN A 18 128.84 -9.14 66.81
C GLN A 18 129.23 -8.95 65.33
N LYS A 19 130.52 -9.02 64.97
CA LYS A 19 130.93 -8.97 63.56
C LYS A 19 130.37 -10.14 62.76
N LEU A 20 130.41 -11.35 63.33
CA LEU A 20 129.84 -12.57 62.75
C LEU A 20 128.31 -12.49 62.60
N ARG A 21 127.60 -11.93 63.60
CA ARG A 21 126.14 -11.69 63.50
C ARG A 21 125.80 -10.61 62.49
N ALA A 22 126.57 -9.52 62.43
CA ALA A 22 126.39 -8.46 61.44
C ALA A 22 126.73 -8.95 60.02
N GLU A 23 127.73 -9.82 59.85
CA GLU A 23 127.99 -10.52 58.59
C GLU A 23 126.84 -11.47 58.22
N ALA A 24 126.29 -12.21 59.19
CA ALA A 24 125.15 -13.10 58.94
C ALA A 24 123.88 -12.31 58.57
N GLU A 25 123.62 -11.18 59.21
CA GLU A 25 122.51 -10.27 58.87
C GLU A 25 122.74 -9.53 57.55
N ALA A 26 123.97 -9.11 57.25
CA ALA A 26 124.32 -8.55 55.95
C ALA A 26 124.12 -9.58 54.84
N ARG A 27 124.53 -10.84 55.05
CA ARG A 27 124.25 -11.96 54.14
C ARG A 27 122.75 -12.24 53.99
N ARG A 28 121.96 -12.13 55.07
CA ARG A 28 120.49 -12.27 54.99
C ARG A 28 119.84 -11.10 54.25
N LYS A 29 120.29 -9.86 54.46
CA LYS A 29 119.81 -8.68 53.73
C LYS A 29 120.16 -8.76 52.24
N ILE A 30 121.37 -9.18 51.89
CA ILE A 30 121.76 -9.43 50.50
C ILE A 30 120.85 -10.48 49.86
N LYS A 31 120.63 -11.62 50.52
CA LYS A 31 119.68 -12.64 50.04
C LYS A 31 118.24 -12.12 49.92
N HIS A 32 117.80 -11.28 50.85
CA HIS A 32 116.45 -10.69 50.82
C HIS A 32 116.32 -9.65 49.69
N ASP A 33 117.36 -8.87 49.43
CA ASP A 33 117.39 -7.88 48.35
C ASP A 33 117.54 -8.56 46.98
N GLU A 34 118.26 -9.68 46.91
CA GLU A 34 118.29 -10.58 45.75
C GLU A 34 116.91 -11.17 45.49
N LEU A 35 116.25 -11.74 46.50
CA LEU A 35 114.87 -12.22 46.41
C LEU A 35 113.88 -11.13 45.99
N LYS A 36 113.99 -9.90 46.53
CA LYS A 36 113.14 -8.77 46.12
C LYS A 36 113.42 -8.35 44.68
N ARG A 37 114.68 -8.35 44.24
CA ARG A 37 115.04 -8.10 42.83
C ARG A 37 114.51 -9.19 41.92
N GLU A 38 114.56 -10.45 42.32
CA GLU A 38 113.97 -11.58 41.59
C GLU A 38 112.44 -11.47 41.53
N MET A 39 111.77 -11.15 42.63
CA MET A 39 110.31 -10.92 42.65
C MET A 39 109.91 -9.74 41.76
N ALA A 40 110.64 -8.63 41.81
CA ALA A 40 110.40 -7.48 40.94
C ALA A 40 110.67 -7.81 39.47
N ALA A 41 111.72 -8.60 39.18
CA ALA A 41 112.00 -9.09 37.84
C ALA A 41 110.94 -10.08 37.35
N GLN A 42 110.41 -10.94 38.22
CA GLN A 42 109.31 -11.86 37.93
C GLN A 42 107.99 -11.12 37.71
N ALA A 43 107.70 -10.06 38.48
CA ALA A 43 106.53 -9.20 38.26
C ALA A 43 106.63 -8.48 36.92
N ARG A 44 107.82 -7.99 36.55
CA ARG A 44 108.08 -7.37 35.25
C ARG A 44 107.92 -8.38 34.11
N ARG A 45 108.51 -9.58 34.23
CA ARG A 45 108.33 -10.69 33.29
C ARG A 45 106.85 -11.11 33.19
N ARG A 46 106.10 -11.14 34.29
CA ARG A 46 104.67 -11.45 34.30
C ARG A 46 103.87 -10.38 33.55
N GLY A 47 104.15 -9.10 33.78
CA GLY A 47 103.52 -8.01 33.03
C GLY A 47 103.84 -8.03 31.53
N GLU A 48 105.06 -8.40 31.15
CA GLU A 48 105.42 -8.64 29.74
C GLU A 48 104.69 -9.85 29.15
N LEU A 49 104.56 -10.93 29.93
CA LEU A 49 103.84 -12.13 29.53
C LEU A 49 102.33 -11.86 29.37
N ASP A 50 101.73 -11.06 30.26
CA ASP A 50 100.34 -10.61 30.16
C ASP A 50 100.10 -9.67 28.98
N LYS A 51 101.08 -8.81 28.64
CA LYS A 51 101.02 -7.98 27.43
C LYS A 51 101.07 -8.85 26.18
N LYS A 52 102.03 -9.78 26.10
CA LYS A 52 102.13 -10.75 25.00
C LYS A 52 100.88 -11.62 24.89
N TRP A 53 100.32 -12.08 26.00
CA TRP A 53 99.09 -12.86 26.01
C TRP A 53 97.92 -12.03 25.48
N ARG A 54 97.79 -10.77 25.93
CA ARG A 54 96.75 -9.85 25.43
C ARG A 54 96.91 -9.56 23.93
N GLU A 55 98.13 -9.34 23.46
CA GLU A 55 98.41 -9.15 22.03
C GLU A 55 98.06 -10.39 21.21
N ILE A 56 98.42 -11.59 21.69
CA ILE A 56 98.06 -12.86 21.04
C ILE A 56 96.54 -13.02 21.04
N MET A 57 95.86 -12.71 22.14
CA MET A 57 94.41 -12.85 22.23
C MET A 57 93.64 -11.81 21.44
N LEU A 58 94.15 -10.58 21.31
CA LEU A 58 93.65 -9.59 20.37
C LEU A 58 93.81 -10.09 18.93
N LYS A 59 94.98 -10.60 18.55
CA LYS A 59 95.21 -11.17 17.21
C LYS A 59 94.28 -12.35 16.90
N ILE A 60 93.91 -13.16 17.90
CA ILE A 60 92.96 -14.27 17.73
C ILE A 60 91.51 -13.77 17.69
N LYS A 61 91.13 -12.79 18.52
CA LYS A 61 89.74 -12.33 18.66
C LYS A 61 89.32 -11.27 17.64
N GLU A 62 90.23 -10.42 17.19
CA GLU A 62 89.97 -9.39 16.18
C GLU A 62 89.33 -9.94 14.89
N PRO A 63 89.84 -11.01 14.23
CA PRO A 63 89.19 -11.56 13.05
C PRO A 63 87.82 -12.17 13.36
N ILE A 64 87.63 -12.75 14.55
CA ILE A 64 86.33 -13.28 14.99
C ILE A 64 85.32 -12.14 15.13
N PHE A 65 85.68 -11.05 15.81
CA PHE A 65 84.79 -9.89 15.93
C PHE A 65 84.47 -9.27 14.57
N ARG A 66 85.44 -9.22 13.65
CA ARG A 66 85.23 -8.71 12.31
C ARG A 66 84.22 -9.56 11.55
N GLN A 67 84.36 -10.88 11.65
CA GLN A 67 83.43 -11.84 11.06
C GLN A 67 82.04 -11.76 11.70
N ASP A 68 81.95 -11.62 13.03
CA ASP A 68 80.66 -11.46 13.73
C ASP A 68 79.94 -10.17 13.31
N ILE A 69 80.68 -9.06 13.17
CA ILE A 69 80.14 -7.79 12.67
C ILE A 69 79.66 -7.94 11.22
N GLU A 70 80.42 -8.62 10.36
CA GLU A 70 80.05 -8.86 8.96
C GLU A 70 78.80 -9.75 8.85
N VAL A 71 78.72 -10.83 9.63
CA VAL A 71 77.51 -11.66 9.73
C VAL A 71 76.33 -10.83 10.24
N MET A 72 76.53 -9.97 11.24
CA MET A 72 75.49 -9.09 11.76
C MET A 72 75.02 -8.08 10.70
N LEU A 73 75.93 -7.51 9.92
CA LEU A 73 75.60 -6.62 8.81
C LEU A 73 74.78 -7.35 7.73
N HIS A 74 75.21 -8.53 7.29
CA HIS A 74 74.45 -9.29 6.29
C HIS A 74 73.07 -9.75 6.79
N THR A 75 72.96 -10.13 8.06
CA THR A 75 71.64 -10.44 8.66
C THR A 75 70.75 -9.21 8.74
N PHE A 76 71.31 -8.04 9.05
CA PHE A 76 70.60 -6.77 9.03
C PHE A 76 70.15 -6.40 7.61
N GLU A 77 71.04 -6.42 6.61
CA GLU A 77 70.72 -6.14 5.21
C GLU A 77 69.60 -7.05 4.70
N ARG A 78 69.70 -8.36 4.93
CA ARG A 78 68.65 -9.30 4.52
C ARG A 78 67.31 -9.02 5.21
N THR A 79 67.33 -8.60 6.47
CA THR A 79 66.12 -8.23 7.22
C THR A 79 65.54 -6.92 6.70
N TYR A 80 66.39 -5.95 6.40
CA TYR A 80 66.02 -4.68 5.81
C TYR A 80 65.38 -4.89 4.43
N ASP A 81 65.99 -5.68 3.55
CA ASP A 81 65.46 -5.98 2.22
C ASP A 81 64.11 -6.70 2.28
N LYS A 82 63.95 -7.67 3.18
CA LYS A 82 62.66 -8.34 3.42
C LYS A 82 61.59 -7.35 3.85
N LYS A 83 61.90 -6.47 4.81
CA LYS A 83 60.96 -5.44 5.28
C LYS A 83 60.64 -4.44 4.17
N ASN A 84 61.63 -4.01 3.40
CA ASN A 84 61.45 -3.06 2.30
C ASN A 84 60.61 -3.68 1.17
N HIS A 85 60.81 -4.97 0.87
CA HIS A 85 59.96 -5.69 -0.06
C HIS A 85 58.52 -5.82 0.44
N LEU A 86 58.32 -6.17 1.72
CA LEU A 86 56.99 -6.21 2.34
C LEU A 86 56.30 -4.85 2.29
N ILE A 87 57.01 -3.75 2.60
CA ILE A 87 56.46 -2.39 2.51
C ILE A 87 56.02 -2.09 1.08
N LYS A 88 56.88 -2.32 0.08
CA LYS A 88 56.55 -2.12 -1.34
C LYS A 88 55.35 -2.97 -1.78
N HIS A 89 55.29 -4.23 -1.34
CA HIS A 89 54.19 -5.12 -1.66
C HIS A 89 52.88 -4.63 -1.03
N ILE A 90 52.90 -4.23 0.25
CA ILE A 90 51.73 -3.67 0.93
C ILE A 90 51.27 -2.37 0.27
N MET A 91 52.19 -1.47 -0.13
CA MET A 91 51.82 -0.26 -0.87
C MET A 91 51.12 -0.60 -2.19
N SER A 92 51.64 -1.56 -2.96
CA SER A 92 50.99 -2.02 -4.19
C SER A 92 49.60 -2.64 -3.93
N LEU A 93 49.43 -3.40 -2.84
CA LEU A 93 48.12 -3.94 -2.47
C LEU A 93 47.13 -2.84 -2.06
N ILE A 94 47.60 -1.78 -1.41
CA ILE A 94 46.78 -0.61 -1.06
C ILE A 94 46.32 0.10 -2.34
N ASP A 95 47.21 0.30 -3.32
CA ASP A 95 46.85 0.92 -4.59
C ASP A 95 45.80 0.09 -5.34
N VAL A 96 45.96 -1.23 -5.39
CA VAL A 96 44.97 -2.15 -5.99
C VAL A 96 43.63 -2.11 -5.24
N ALA A 97 43.64 -2.08 -3.92
CA ALA A 97 42.43 -1.99 -3.11
C ALA A 97 41.71 -0.64 -3.32
N ASN A 98 42.45 0.46 -3.43
CA ASN A 98 41.90 1.77 -3.73
C ASN A 98 41.29 1.82 -5.13
N ASP A 99 41.97 1.28 -6.15
CA ASP A 99 41.44 1.14 -7.51
C ASP A 99 40.14 0.32 -7.54
N GLN A 100 40.10 -0.80 -6.81
CA GLN A 100 38.90 -1.60 -6.67
C GLN A 100 37.77 -0.81 -6.01
N TYR A 101 38.04 -0.09 -4.92
CA TYR A 101 37.06 0.79 -4.28
C TYR A 101 36.51 1.79 -5.31
N GLN A 102 37.36 2.57 -5.96
CA GLN A 102 36.93 3.60 -6.90
C GLN A 102 36.05 3.03 -8.04
N ARG A 103 36.41 1.86 -8.57
CA ARG A 103 35.61 1.15 -9.59
C ARG A 103 34.25 0.71 -9.06
N THR A 104 34.20 0.19 -7.83
CA THR A 104 32.92 -0.19 -7.22
C THR A 104 32.01 1.02 -7.02
N VAL A 105 32.53 2.14 -6.51
CA VAL A 105 31.75 3.38 -6.35
C VAL A 105 31.25 3.89 -7.68
N SER A 106 32.11 3.96 -8.69
CA SER A 106 31.73 4.41 -10.02
C SER A 106 30.61 3.52 -10.58
N SER A 107 30.74 2.19 -10.47
CA SER A 107 29.70 1.26 -10.88
C SER A 107 28.39 1.41 -10.10
N PHE A 108 28.46 1.70 -8.79
CA PHE A 108 27.27 1.97 -7.98
C PHE A 108 26.59 3.27 -8.41
N CYS A 109 27.35 4.35 -8.63
CA CYS A 109 26.85 5.61 -9.15
C CYS A 109 26.16 5.43 -10.51
N ASP A 110 26.81 4.73 -11.46
CA ASP A 110 26.24 4.44 -12.78
C ASP A 110 24.91 3.66 -12.68
N THR A 111 24.85 2.70 -11.74
CA THR A 111 23.64 1.91 -11.50
C THR A 111 22.51 2.78 -10.95
N ILE A 112 22.82 3.67 -10.00
CA ILE A 112 21.86 4.62 -9.42
C ILE A 112 21.39 5.61 -10.50
N ASP A 113 22.30 6.16 -11.31
CA ASP A 113 21.95 7.09 -12.38
C ASP A 113 21.06 6.44 -13.43
N THR A 114 21.38 5.21 -13.83
CA THR A 114 20.53 4.42 -14.73
C THR A 114 19.15 4.18 -14.14
N MET A 115 19.07 3.88 -12.84
CA MET A 115 17.81 3.71 -12.12
C MET A 115 17.00 5.02 -12.08
N ILE A 116 17.65 6.16 -11.82
CA ILE A 116 17.01 7.48 -11.82
C ILE A 116 16.45 7.79 -13.21
N ILE A 117 17.23 7.58 -14.28
CA ILE A 117 16.77 7.81 -15.67
C ILE A 117 15.56 6.93 -16.01
N ASN A 118 15.57 5.66 -15.60
CA ASN A 118 14.44 4.76 -15.81
C ASN A 118 13.20 5.20 -15.04
N PHE A 119 13.35 5.70 -13.80
CA PHE A 119 12.22 6.24 -13.05
C PHE A 119 11.68 7.53 -13.67
N LEU A 120 12.54 8.45 -14.08
CA LEU A 120 12.14 9.70 -14.72
C LEU A 120 11.37 9.44 -16.03
N SER A 121 11.89 8.55 -16.89
CA SER A 121 11.21 8.16 -18.12
C SER A 121 9.87 7.43 -17.86
N GLY A 122 9.82 6.59 -16.82
CA GLY A 122 8.58 5.96 -16.38
C GLY A 122 7.52 6.96 -15.92
N ILE A 123 7.93 7.96 -15.12
CA ILE A 123 7.05 9.04 -14.66
C ILE A 123 6.56 9.88 -15.85
N GLU A 124 7.45 10.26 -16.77
CA GLU A 124 7.09 11.03 -17.96
C GLU A 124 6.07 10.29 -18.82
N LYS A 125 6.26 8.97 -19.01
CA LYS A 125 5.33 8.14 -19.76
C LYS A 125 3.95 8.08 -19.07
N ILE A 126 3.91 7.87 -17.77
CA ILE A 126 2.65 7.85 -17.00
C ILE A 126 1.96 9.21 -17.06
N SER A 127 2.71 10.31 -16.97
CA SER A 127 2.17 11.67 -17.13
C SER A 127 1.52 11.83 -18.50
N LYS A 128 2.21 11.47 -19.58
CA LYS A 128 1.67 11.55 -20.95
C LYS A 128 0.42 10.69 -21.11
N GLU A 129 0.45 9.44 -20.65
CA GLU A 129 -0.73 8.56 -20.71
C GLU A 129 -1.92 9.14 -19.92
N ASN A 130 -1.67 9.81 -18.80
CA ASN A 130 -2.71 10.45 -18.02
C ASN A 130 -3.27 11.71 -18.71
N ASP A 131 -2.40 12.52 -19.30
CA ASP A 131 -2.80 13.71 -20.07
C ASP A 131 -3.63 13.31 -21.31
N GLU A 132 -3.24 12.24 -22.01
CA GLU A 132 -4.00 11.67 -23.11
C GLU A 132 -5.37 11.16 -22.66
N ARG A 133 -5.43 10.35 -21.59
CA ARG A 133 -6.72 9.85 -21.06
C ARG A 133 -7.64 10.95 -20.57
N THR A 134 -7.10 11.98 -19.91
CA THR A 134 -7.91 13.11 -19.44
C THR A 134 -8.43 13.93 -20.61
N ALA A 135 -7.62 14.16 -21.65
CA ALA A 135 -8.06 14.83 -22.87
C ALA A 135 -9.14 14.03 -23.61
N GLU A 136 -9.01 12.70 -23.70
CA GLU A 136 -10.04 11.82 -24.27
C GLU A 136 -11.36 11.89 -23.48
N LEU A 137 -11.29 11.80 -22.15
CA LEU A 137 -12.48 11.90 -21.29
C LEU A 137 -13.16 13.27 -21.41
N LEU A 138 -12.39 14.36 -21.46
CA LEU A 138 -12.94 15.70 -21.68
C LEU A 138 -13.65 15.79 -23.03
N LYS A 139 -13.02 15.29 -24.10
CA LYS A 139 -13.61 15.27 -25.43
C LYS A 139 -14.89 14.43 -25.49
N MET A 140 -14.92 13.27 -24.82
CA MET A 140 -16.14 12.47 -24.70
C MET A 140 -17.25 13.21 -23.96
N GLY A 141 -16.92 13.89 -22.85
CA GLY A 141 -17.86 14.70 -22.09
C GLY A 141 -18.42 15.88 -22.90
N GLU A 142 -17.57 16.56 -23.67
CA GLU A 142 -17.98 17.63 -24.59
C GLU A 142 -18.93 17.11 -25.69
N ASN A 143 -18.62 15.95 -26.29
CA ASN A 143 -19.46 15.32 -27.30
C ASN A 143 -20.81 14.90 -26.73
N ASP A 144 -20.85 14.30 -25.53
CA ASP A 144 -22.09 13.92 -24.87
C ASP A 144 -22.93 15.16 -24.50
N ALA A 145 -22.29 16.22 -23.99
CA ALA A 145 -22.97 17.47 -23.69
C ALA A 145 -23.54 18.14 -24.95
N ALA A 146 -22.81 18.08 -26.07
CA ALA A 146 -23.29 18.56 -27.36
C ALA A 146 -24.49 17.73 -27.84
N ARG A 147 -24.42 16.39 -27.78
CA ARG A 147 -25.53 15.50 -28.17
C ARG A 147 -26.78 15.74 -27.32
N ILE A 148 -26.63 15.83 -26.00
CA ILE A 148 -27.76 16.09 -25.10
C ILE A 148 -28.43 17.43 -25.44
N ARG A 149 -27.62 18.46 -25.76
CA ARG A 149 -28.14 19.77 -26.14
C ARG A 149 -28.89 19.72 -27.47
N THR A 150 -28.33 19.06 -28.49
CA THR A 150 -29.01 18.92 -29.78
C THR A 150 -30.31 18.12 -29.66
N ASP A 151 -30.32 17.06 -28.86
CA ASP A 151 -31.51 16.25 -28.63
C ASP A 151 -32.57 17.04 -27.83
N HIS A 152 -32.14 17.83 -26.85
CA HIS A 152 -33.01 18.72 -26.09
C HIS A 152 -33.65 19.79 -26.99
N ASP A 153 -32.85 20.49 -27.81
CA ASP A 153 -33.34 21.52 -28.73
C ASP A 153 -34.31 20.91 -29.77
N ALA A 154 -34.02 19.71 -30.26
CA ALA A 154 -34.92 18.97 -31.17
C ALA A 154 -36.24 18.58 -30.49
N ALA A 155 -36.20 18.13 -29.24
CA ALA A 155 -37.40 17.80 -28.48
C ALA A 155 -38.23 19.06 -28.15
N GLU A 156 -37.57 20.16 -27.78
CA GLU A 156 -38.22 21.43 -27.49
C GLU A 156 -38.93 21.97 -28.73
N THR A 157 -38.23 22.04 -29.87
CA THR A 157 -38.82 22.48 -31.15
C THR A 157 -40.00 21.62 -31.58
N HIS A 158 -39.92 20.29 -31.38
CA HIS A 158 -41.03 19.37 -31.65
C HIS A 158 -42.25 19.66 -30.74
N LEU A 159 -42.04 19.88 -29.44
CA LEU A 159 -43.11 20.24 -28.51
C LEU A 159 -43.74 21.59 -28.86
N GLN A 160 -42.93 22.59 -29.21
CA GLN A 160 -43.41 23.89 -29.67
C GLN A 160 -44.26 23.75 -30.94
N LEU A 161 -43.87 22.88 -31.88
CA LEU A 161 -44.65 22.60 -33.09
C LEU A 161 -46.00 21.93 -32.76
N LEU A 162 -46.03 20.96 -31.85
CA LEU A 162 -47.27 20.32 -31.40
C LEU A 162 -48.21 21.30 -30.72
N ILE A 163 -47.68 22.20 -29.87
CA ILE A 163 -48.45 23.26 -29.23
C ILE A 163 -49.03 24.21 -30.28
N TYR A 164 -48.20 24.67 -31.23
CA TYR A 164 -48.64 25.54 -32.31
C TYR A 164 -49.74 24.89 -33.16
N HIS A 165 -49.56 23.61 -33.53
CA HIS A 165 -50.57 22.85 -34.27
C HIS A 165 -51.86 22.68 -33.45
N GLY A 166 -51.75 22.39 -32.15
CA GLY A 166 -52.89 22.30 -31.24
C GLY A 166 -53.69 23.60 -31.15
N HIS A 167 -53.01 24.75 -31.04
CA HIS A 167 -53.67 26.05 -31.07
C HIS A 167 -54.33 26.33 -32.42
N THR A 168 -53.61 26.10 -33.51
CA THR A 168 -54.13 26.36 -34.88
C THR A 168 -55.36 25.50 -35.17
N THR A 169 -55.36 24.24 -34.76
CA THR A 169 -56.51 23.33 -34.94
C THR A 169 -57.69 23.72 -34.06
N ALA A 170 -57.45 24.11 -32.81
CA ALA A 170 -58.50 24.61 -31.92
C ALA A 170 -59.13 25.91 -32.46
N ASP A 171 -58.32 26.86 -32.91
CA ASP A 171 -58.80 28.10 -33.52
C ASP A 171 -59.60 27.81 -34.79
N SER A 172 -59.09 26.94 -35.67
CA SER A 172 -59.82 26.51 -36.87
C SER A 172 -61.18 25.90 -36.52
N LEU A 173 -61.25 25.07 -35.47
CA LEU A 173 -62.51 24.46 -35.03
C LEU A 173 -63.49 25.51 -34.47
N VAL A 174 -63.00 26.48 -33.71
CA VAL A 174 -63.81 27.61 -33.23
C VAL A 174 -64.36 28.41 -34.41
N TRP A 175 -63.55 28.66 -35.44
CA TRP A 175 -63.98 29.37 -36.64
C TRP A 175 -65.01 28.58 -37.46
N THR A 176 -64.79 27.28 -37.69
CA THR A 176 -65.74 26.44 -38.45
C THR A 176 -67.06 26.28 -37.71
N THR A 177 -67.04 25.96 -36.41
CA THR A 177 -68.26 25.83 -35.60
C THR A 177 -69.04 27.14 -35.52
N ARG A 178 -68.35 28.29 -35.44
CA ARG A 178 -69.00 29.61 -35.52
C ARG A 178 -69.65 29.82 -36.90
N GLY A 179 -68.96 29.46 -37.98
CA GLY A 179 -69.49 29.53 -39.34
C GLY A 179 -70.74 28.64 -39.53
N GLU A 180 -70.67 27.39 -39.10
CA GLU A 180 -71.80 26.44 -39.13
C GLU A 180 -73.01 26.95 -38.34
N ASN A 181 -72.77 27.52 -37.15
CA ASN A 181 -73.85 28.11 -36.35
C ASN A 181 -74.51 29.29 -37.05
N LEU A 182 -73.73 30.17 -37.69
CA LEU A 182 -74.28 31.31 -38.45
C LEU A 182 -75.12 30.84 -39.66
N VAL A 183 -74.66 29.80 -40.37
CA VAL A 183 -75.42 29.20 -41.47
C VAL A 183 -76.72 28.60 -40.96
N ARG A 184 -76.68 27.84 -39.86
CA ARG A 184 -77.87 27.25 -39.23
C ARG A 184 -78.87 28.30 -38.77
N GLU A 185 -78.40 29.41 -38.18
CA GLU A 185 -79.26 30.54 -37.81
C GLU A 185 -79.94 31.18 -39.02
N ASP A 186 -79.26 31.30 -40.16
CA ASP A 186 -79.85 31.83 -41.38
C ASP A 186 -80.85 30.86 -42.01
N GLU A 187 -80.54 29.56 -42.05
CA GLU A 187 -81.46 28.51 -42.50
C GLU A 187 -82.76 28.51 -41.68
N GLU A 188 -82.68 28.56 -40.35
CA GLU A 188 -83.87 28.64 -39.48
C GLU A 188 -84.66 29.93 -39.74
N ARG A 189 -83.99 31.07 -39.90
CA ARG A 189 -84.64 32.34 -40.25
C ARG A 189 -85.36 32.27 -41.60
N ASN A 190 -84.77 31.60 -42.59
CA ASN A 190 -85.35 31.38 -43.90
C ASN A 190 -86.55 30.42 -43.82
N LYS A 191 -86.47 29.35 -43.03
CA LYS A 191 -87.60 28.45 -42.74
C LYS A 191 -88.77 29.22 -42.14
N TYR A 192 -88.56 29.99 -41.08
CA TYR A 192 -89.61 30.83 -40.48
C TYR A 192 -90.20 31.84 -41.47
N THR A 193 -89.36 32.41 -42.34
CA THR A 193 -89.82 33.32 -43.38
C THR A 193 -90.71 32.60 -44.40
N SER A 194 -90.32 31.39 -44.83
CA SER A 194 -91.12 30.55 -45.73
C SER A 194 -92.43 30.09 -45.07
N GLU A 195 -92.41 29.63 -43.83
CA GLU A 195 -93.60 29.25 -43.07
C GLU A 195 -94.57 30.41 -42.92
N ARG A 196 -94.06 31.61 -42.63
CA ARG A 196 -94.87 32.83 -42.55
C ARG A 196 -95.53 33.15 -43.89
N VAL A 197 -94.82 33.00 -45.01
CA VAL A 197 -95.40 33.19 -46.35
C VAL A 197 -96.46 32.12 -46.66
N ASN A 198 -96.19 30.86 -46.31
CA ASN A 198 -97.14 29.76 -46.50
C ASN A 198 -98.41 29.95 -45.67
N LEU A 199 -98.28 30.30 -44.39
CA LEU A 199 -99.41 30.62 -43.51
C LEU A 199 -100.21 31.81 -44.04
N ARG A 200 -99.52 32.86 -44.52
CA ARG A 200 -100.17 34.00 -45.15
C ARG A 200 -100.97 33.58 -46.39
N SER A 201 -100.39 32.76 -47.26
CA SER A 201 -101.08 32.23 -48.44
C SER A 201 -102.30 31.38 -48.06
N LEU A 202 -102.17 30.48 -47.07
CA LEU A 202 -103.28 29.69 -46.54
C LEU A 202 -104.40 30.57 -45.98
N LEU A 203 -104.05 31.61 -45.23
CA LEU A 203 -105.02 32.55 -44.67
C LEU A 203 -105.66 33.42 -45.75
N GLU A 204 -104.92 33.87 -46.76
CA GLU A 204 -105.47 34.61 -47.91
C GLU A 204 -106.40 33.71 -48.73
N ASN A 205 -106.07 32.43 -48.94
CA ASN A 205 -106.95 31.47 -49.60
C ASN A 205 -108.21 31.18 -48.79
N SER A 206 -108.08 30.94 -47.49
CA SER A 206 -109.22 30.74 -46.58
C SER A 206 -110.10 31.98 -46.51
N TYR A 207 -109.48 33.17 -46.41
CA TYR A 207 -110.18 34.45 -46.46
C TYR A 207 -110.92 34.61 -47.78
N ASN A 208 -110.30 34.32 -48.92
CA ASN A 208 -110.95 34.41 -50.23
C ASN A 208 -112.12 33.43 -50.36
N SER A 209 -111.96 32.18 -49.89
CA SER A 209 -113.05 31.20 -49.85
C SER A 209 -114.21 31.69 -48.98
N MET A 210 -113.91 32.08 -47.73
CA MET A 210 -114.90 32.63 -46.81
C MET A 210 -115.51 33.94 -47.33
N TRP A 211 -114.77 34.73 -48.12
CA TRP A 211 -115.25 35.96 -48.74
C TRP A 211 -116.20 35.67 -49.90
N GLU A 212 -115.95 34.64 -50.71
CA GLU A 212 -116.90 34.18 -51.71
C GLU A 212 -118.14 33.55 -51.06
N ASP A 213 -117.97 32.74 -50.02
CA ASP A 213 -119.08 32.22 -49.20
C ASP A 213 -119.86 33.35 -48.53
N TYR A 214 -119.16 34.35 -47.97
CA TYR A 214 -119.76 35.53 -47.37
C TYR A 214 -120.47 36.39 -48.40
N LYS A 215 -119.95 36.55 -49.64
CA LYS A 215 -120.69 37.22 -50.72
C LYS A 215 -121.91 36.42 -51.15
N ALA A 216 -121.82 35.10 -51.20
CA ALA A 216 -122.94 34.22 -51.52
C ALA A 216 -124.03 34.31 -50.44
N VAL A 217 -123.62 34.24 -49.17
CA VAL A 217 -124.50 34.38 -48.01
C VAL A 217 -124.97 35.82 -47.83
N LEU A 218 -124.18 36.87 -48.11
CA LEU A 218 -124.66 38.26 -48.08
C LEU A 218 -125.61 38.53 -49.21
N LYS A 219 -125.39 38.00 -50.41
CA LYS A 219 -126.40 38.09 -51.45
C LYS A 219 -127.68 37.40 -50.99
N ALA A 220 -127.60 36.26 -50.31
CA ALA A 220 -128.76 35.58 -49.74
C ALA A 220 -129.38 36.30 -48.51
N TYR A 221 -128.57 36.96 -47.68
CA TYR A 221 -128.91 37.56 -46.39
C TYR A 221 -129.28 39.04 -46.53
N VAL A 222 -128.61 39.86 -47.36
CA VAL A 222 -129.08 41.20 -47.74
C VAL A 222 -130.46 41.11 -48.39
N VAL A 223 -130.72 40.04 -49.15
CA VAL A 223 -132.06 39.72 -49.65
C VAL A 223 -133.02 39.30 -48.52
N ASN A 224 -132.58 38.56 -47.49
CA ASN A 224 -133.45 38.04 -46.42
C ASN A 224 -133.54 38.83 -45.10
N THR A 225 -132.63 39.77 -44.78
CA THR A 225 -132.46 40.30 -43.41
C THR A 225 -131.95 41.74 -43.33
N ALA A 226 -132.16 42.55 -44.37
CA ALA A 226 -131.95 44.00 -44.31
C ALA A 226 -132.56 44.66 -43.04
N ALA A 227 -133.60 44.05 -42.47
CA ALA A 227 -134.23 44.45 -41.21
C ALA A 227 -133.46 44.09 -39.92
N ASN A 228 -132.71 42.97 -39.87
CA ASN A 228 -132.11 42.44 -38.64
C ASN A 228 -130.67 42.94 -38.37
N GLN A 229 -129.99 43.46 -39.39
CA GLN A 229 -128.62 43.99 -39.29
C GLN A 229 -128.49 45.29 -38.47
N LYS A 230 -129.61 45.97 -38.16
CA LYS A 230 -129.62 47.20 -37.34
C LYS A 230 -129.44 46.92 -35.85
N GLU A 231 -129.79 45.72 -35.40
CA GLU A 231 -129.91 45.38 -33.97
C GLU A 231 -128.62 44.76 -33.41
N VAL A 232 -127.94 43.94 -34.20
CA VAL A 232 -126.68 43.26 -33.82
C VAL A 232 -125.50 44.24 -33.62
N ARG A 233 -125.50 45.39 -34.30
CA ARG A 233 -124.45 46.43 -34.12
C ARG A 233 -124.45 47.06 -32.73
N LYS A 234 -125.55 46.96 -31.96
CA LYS A 234 -125.62 47.45 -30.58
C LYS A 234 -124.99 46.48 -29.57
N LEU A 235 -124.98 45.18 -29.85
CA LEU A 235 -124.50 44.15 -28.91
C LEU A 235 -122.97 43.98 -28.96
N ARG A 236 -122.34 44.07 -30.14
CA ARG A 236 -120.88 43.93 -30.30
C ARG A 236 -120.03 45.01 -29.60
N ARG A 237 -120.59 46.18 -29.29
CA ARG A 237 -119.86 47.25 -28.55
C ARG A 237 -119.68 46.93 -27.06
N LYS A 238 -120.53 46.07 -26.48
CA LYS A 238 -120.47 45.71 -25.06
C LYS A 238 -119.47 44.58 -24.79
N GLU A 239 -119.24 43.72 -25.78
CA GLU A 239 -118.39 42.53 -25.68
C GLU A 239 -116.89 42.87 -25.75
N ASN A 240 -116.51 43.81 -26.63
CA ASN A 240 -115.12 44.25 -26.77
C ASN A 240 -114.55 44.95 -25.52
N LEU A 241 -115.40 45.60 -24.71
CA LEU A 241 -114.97 46.30 -23.49
C LEU A 241 -114.56 45.32 -22.37
N MET A 242 -115.17 44.13 -22.32
CA MET A 242 -114.89 43.15 -21.27
C MET A 242 -113.64 42.31 -21.56
N ALA A 243 -113.31 42.10 -22.84
CA ALA A 243 -112.14 41.32 -23.25
C ALA A 243 -110.79 42.00 -22.89
N ASP A 244 -110.72 43.33 -22.98
CA ASP A 244 -109.49 44.10 -22.68
C ASP A 244 -109.14 44.07 -21.18
N ILE A 245 -110.14 44.03 -20.29
CA ILE A 245 -109.93 43.98 -18.84
C ILE A 245 -109.31 42.64 -18.42
N ILE A 246 -109.77 41.53 -19.01
CA ILE A 246 -109.31 40.17 -18.69
C ILE A 246 -107.85 39.97 -19.13
N ALA A 247 -107.47 40.47 -20.31
CA ALA A 247 -106.10 40.37 -20.82
C ALA A 247 -105.07 41.10 -19.93
N SER A 248 -105.46 42.22 -19.32
CA SER A 248 -104.58 43.01 -18.45
C SER A 248 -104.28 42.34 -17.09
N GLN A 249 -105.23 41.56 -16.56
CA GLN A 249 -105.06 40.86 -15.27
C GLN A 249 -104.23 39.58 -15.41
N ALA A 250 -104.37 38.84 -16.52
CA ALA A 250 -103.60 37.61 -16.77
C ALA A 250 -102.09 37.87 -16.86
N LYS A 251 -101.68 39.01 -17.44
CA LYS A 251 -100.27 39.39 -17.57
C LYS A 251 -99.60 39.66 -16.21
N LYS A 252 -100.30 40.32 -15.29
CA LYS A 252 -99.78 40.59 -13.93
C LYS A 252 -99.57 39.33 -13.09
N ILE A 253 -100.37 38.29 -13.32
CA ILE A 253 -100.27 37.02 -12.59
C ILE A 253 -99.04 36.23 -13.05
N ALA A 254 -98.74 36.22 -14.36
CA ALA A 254 -97.57 35.53 -14.92
C ALA A 254 -96.23 36.12 -14.44
N ASP A 255 -96.13 37.45 -14.37
CA ASP A 255 -94.90 38.14 -13.93
C ASP A 255 -94.58 37.84 -12.44
N ASN A 256 -95.61 37.75 -11.59
CA ASN A 256 -95.46 37.43 -10.17
C ASN A 256 -95.06 35.96 -9.93
N ASP A 257 -95.57 35.01 -10.71
CA ASP A 257 -95.21 33.57 -10.62
C ASP A 257 -93.74 33.32 -11.01
N GLY A 258 -93.23 34.04 -12.01
CA GLY A 258 -91.82 33.96 -12.44
C GLY A 258 -90.82 34.49 -11.40
N LEU A 259 -91.22 35.46 -10.58
CA LEU A 259 -90.39 35.97 -9.48
C LEU A 259 -90.34 34.96 -8.32
N LEU A 260 -91.47 34.33 -8.01
CA LEU A 260 -91.62 33.38 -6.90
C LEU A 260 -90.77 32.11 -7.13
N LYS A 261 -90.72 31.59 -8.37
CA LYS A 261 -89.89 30.43 -8.73
C LYS A 261 -88.38 30.69 -8.61
N ARG A 262 -87.91 31.90 -8.95
CA ARG A 262 -86.48 32.26 -8.83
C ARG A 262 -86.03 32.31 -7.38
N LEU A 263 -86.79 33.00 -6.52
CA LEU A 263 -86.48 33.10 -5.09
C LEU A 263 -86.51 31.72 -4.41
N HIS A 264 -87.42 30.83 -4.81
CA HIS A 264 -87.49 29.47 -4.27
C HIS A 264 -86.29 28.59 -4.68
N SER A 265 -85.76 28.76 -5.90
CA SER A 265 -84.57 28.03 -6.37
C SER A 265 -83.28 28.47 -5.67
N GLU A 266 -83.18 29.75 -5.30
CA GLU A 266 -82.03 30.30 -4.59
C GLU A 266 -81.99 29.86 -3.12
N LEU A 267 -83.17 29.71 -2.49
CA LEU A 267 -83.31 29.22 -1.11
C LEU A 267 -82.91 27.74 -0.98
N VAL A 268 -83.31 26.90 -1.93
CA VAL A 268 -82.94 25.46 -1.99
C VAL A 268 -81.43 25.26 -2.22
N ALA A 269 -80.78 26.15 -2.97
CA ALA A 269 -79.33 26.13 -3.18
C ALA A 269 -78.54 26.51 -1.91
N TYR A 270 -79.13 27.31 -1.02
CA TYR A 270 -78.55 27.65 0.29
C TYR A 270 -78.79 26.57 1.35
N GLU A 271 -79.98 25.96 1.40
CA GLU A 271 -80.34 24.93 2.39
C GLU A 271 -79.68 23.55 2.14
N SER A 272 -79.32 23.23 0.89
CA SER A 272 -78.72 21.93 0.51
C SER A 272 -77.25 21.75 0.93
N GLY A 273 -76.59 22.75 1.54
CA GLY A 273 -75.26 22.60 2.15
C GLY A 273 -74.12 22.22 1.19
N SER A 274 -74.34 22.25 -0.12
CA SER A 274 -73.40 21.84 -1.18
C SER A 274 -72.06 22.60 -1.11
N LYS A 275 -72.09 23.91 -0.80
CA LYS A 275 -70.87 24.71 -0.57
C LYS A 275 -70.07 24.25 0.66
N GLN A 276 -70.71 23.74 1.70
CA GLN A 276 -70.07 23.26 2.94
C GLN A 276 -69.45 21.85 2.79
N ALA A 277 -69.98 21.03 1.88
CA ALA A 277 -69.49 19.67 1.64
C ALA A 277 -68.08 19.65 1.02
N VAL A 278 -67.81 20.56 0.08
CA VAL A 278 -66.49 20.70 -0.58
C VAL A 278 -65.38 21.04 0.41
N PHE A 279 -65.65 21.91 1.38
CA PHE A 279 -64.66 22.28 2.42
C PHE A 279 -64.36 21.12 3.39
N ARG A 280 -65.35 20.26 3.68
CA ARG A 280 -65.16 19.07 4.53
C ARG A 280 -64.28 18.04 3.83
N ASP A 281 -64.56 17.73 2.57
CA ASP A 281 -63.78 16.79 1.77
C ASP A 281 -62.33 17.26 1.57
N ARG A 282 -62.11 18.54 1.26
CA ARG A 282 -60.74 19.10 1.17
C ARG A 282 -59.97 18.97 2.49
N ARG A 283 -60.61 19.25 3.62
CA ARG A 283 -60.00 19.12 4.95
C ARG A 283 -59.63 17.67 5.27
N ASP A 284 -60.51 16.73 4.95
CA ASP A 284 -60.30 15.32 5.26
C ASP A 284 -59.22 14.70 4.35
N ARG A 285 -59.12 15.13 3.09
CA ARG A 285 -57.99 14.79 2.20
C ARG A 285 -56.65 15.30 2.74
N HIS A 286 -56.60 16.53 3.25
CA HIS A 286 -55.38 17.07 3.87
C HIS A 286 -55.01 16.30 5.15
N ARG A 287 -55.97 15.94 6.01
CA ARG A 287 -55.71 15.10 7.19
C ARG A 287 -55.17 13.73 6.81
N ALA A 288 -55.75 13.08 5.80
CA ALA A 288 -55.27 11.80 5.29
C ALA A 288 -53.84 11.90 4.73
N ALA A 289 -53.51 12.98 4.01
CA ALA A 289 -52.15 13.23 3.52
C ALA A 289 -51.15 13.44 4.66
N CYS A 290 -51.47 14.25 5.67
CA CYS A 290 -50.63 14.46 6.85
C CYS A 290 -50.41 13.15 7.64
N PHE A 291 -51.45 12.33 7.78
CA PHE A 291 -51.32 11.03 8.46
C PHE A 291 -50.40 10.07 7.70
N ARG A 292 -50.54 9.97 6.38
CA ARG A 292 -49.63 9.16 5.55
C ARG A 292 -48.19 9.63 5.63
N LEU A 293 -47.97 10.94 5.59
CA LEU A 293 -46.63 11.52 5.72
C LEU A 293 -46.02 11.18 7.09
N LYS A 294 -46.78 11.37 8.18
CA LYS A 294 -46.34 11.01 9.53
C LYS A 294 -46.02 9.53 9.66
N LYS A 295 -46.84 8.65 9.10
CA LYS A 295 -46.59 7.20 9.09
C LYS A 295 -45.30 6.86 8.35
N THR A 296 -45.11 7.43 7.16
CA THR A 296 -43.91 7.22 6.34
C THR A 296 -42.64 7.69 7.06
N LEU A 297 -42.72 8.81 7.78
CA LEU A 297 -41.61 9.30 8.60
C LEU A 297 -41.26 8.34 9.74
N MET A 298 -42.26 7.86 10.49
CA MET A 298 -42.05 6.90 11.58
C MET A 298 -41.46 5.58 11.07
N ASP A 299 -42.02 5.04 9.98
CA ASP A 299 -41.54 3.81 9.34
C ASP A 299 -40.10 3.99 8.79
N GLY A 300 -39.76 5.19 8.31
CA GLY A 300 -38.41 5.56 7.88
C GLY A 300 -37.43 5.56 9.06
N CYS A 301 -37.76 6.24 10.15
CA CYS A 301 -36.92 6.25 11.36
C CYS A 301 -36.68 4.85 11.93
N GLU A 302 -37.68 3.97 11.93
CA GLU A 302 -37.52 2.57 12.36
C GLU A 302 -36.59 1.77 11.44
N LYS A 303 -36.60 2.04 10.14
CA LYS A 303 -35.66 1.41 9.19
C LYS A 303 -34.24 1.93 9.39
N ASP A 304 -34.09 3.24 9.54
CA ASP A 304 -32.78 3.87 9.72
C ASP A 304 -32.12 3.40 11.02
N THR A 305 -32.88 3.29 12.11
CA THR A 305 -32.38 2.74 13.38
C THR A 305 -31.93 1.29 13.26
N LYS A 306 -32.68 0.43 12.53
CA LYS A 306 -32.26 -0.96 12.26
C LYS A 306 -31.00 -1.03 11.41
N GLN A 307 -30.96 -0.26 10.31
CA GLN A 307 -29.79 -0.21 9.42
C GLN A 307 -28.54 0.30 10.15
N MET A 308 -28.69 1.32 10.99
CA MET A 308 -27.60 1.83 11.82
C MET A 308 -27.11 0.75 12.80
N ALA A 309 -28.01 0.02 13.46
CA ALA A 309 -27.62 -1.05 14.38
C ALA A 309 -26.88 -2.20 13.65
N ASP A 310 -27.27 -2.54 12.43
CA ASP A 310 -26.59 -3.55 11.63
C ASP A 310 -25.23 -3.07 11.14
N LEU A 311 -25.10 -1.80 10.75
CA LEU A 311 -23.83 -1.19 10.35
C LEU A 311 -22.84 -1.14 11.51
N VAL A 312 -23.30 -0.74 12.69
CA VAL A 312 -22.47 -0.74 13.91
C VAL A 312 -22.01 -2.15 14.24
N ARG A 313 -22.90 -3.15 14.20
CA ARG A 313 -22.53 -4.55 14.48
C ARG A 313 -21.51 -5.09 13.47
N ALA A 314 -21.67 -4.77 12.19
CA ALA A 314 -20.73 -5.16 11.15
C ALA A 314 -19.37 -4.47 11.31
N SER A 315 -19.36 -3.18 11.67
CA SER A 315 -18.15 -2.42 11.99
C SER A 315 -17.41 -3.02 13.18
N ASP A 316 -18.10 -3.27 14.28
CA ASP A 316 -17.51 -3.85 15.49
C ASP A 316 -16.92 -5.24 15.21
N SER A 317 -17.63 -6.08 14.42
CA SER A 317 -17.14 -7.40 14.01
C SER A 317 -15.89 -7.30 13.13
N ALA A 318 -15.83 -6.31 12.23
CA ALA A 318 -14.66 -6.07 11.39
C ALA A 318 -13.46 -5.56 12.21
N ILE A 319 -13.71 -4.67 13.18
CA ILE A 319 -12.69 -4.18 14.12
C ILE A 319 -12.14 -5.34 14.94
N GLU A 320 -13.00 -6.17 15.54
CA GLU A 320 -12.57 -7.33 16.33
C GLU A 320 -11.73 -8.30 15.49
N TRP A 321 -12.13 -8.56 14.24
CA TRP A 321 -11.35 -9.40 13.33
C TRP A 321 -9.97 -8.79 13.02
N LEU A 322 -9.91 -7.48 12.73
CA LEU A 322 -8.66 -6.77 12.46
C LEU A 322 -7.75 -6.73 13.68
N GLU A 323 -8.27 -6.52 14.88
CA GLU A 323 -7.50 -6.58 16.12
C GLU A 323 -6.93 -7.98 16.36
N ASN A 324 -7.72 -9.02 16.12
CA ASN A 324 -7.27 -10.40 16.23
C ASN A 324 -6.19 -10.74 15.20
N ALA A 325 -6.32 -10.25 13.97
CA ALA A 325 -5.28 -10.38 12.94
C ALA A 325 -4.00 -9.62 13.33
N HIS A 326 -4.13 -8.42 13.89
CA HIS A 326 -3.02 -7.62 14.40
C HIS A 326 -2.28 -8.33 15.54
N LYS A 327 -3.00 -8.85 16.54
CA LYS A 327 -2.44 -9.64 17.65
C LYS A 327 -1.68 -10.87 17.14
N LYS A 328 -2.21 -11.57 16.14
CA LYS A 328 -1.52 -12.70 15.48
C LYS A 328 -0.26 -12.24 14.75
N GLY A 329 -0.33 -11.14 13.99
CA GLY A 329 0.81 -10.54 13.31
C GLY A 329 1.93 -10.13 14.26
N GLU A 330 1.60 -9.44 15.36
CA GLU A 330 2.54 -9.11 16.43
C GLU A 330 3.19 -10.36 17.04
N LYS A 331 2.41 -11.41 17.32
CA LYS A 331 2.96 -12.66 17.88
C LYS A 331 3.96 -13.29 16.92
N ILE A 332 3.67 -13.29 15.61
CA ILE A 332 4.59 -13.77 14.57
C ILE A 332 5.86 -12.93 14.55
N LEU A 333 5.75 -11.58 14.57
CA LEU A 333 6.91 -10.68 14.57
C LEU A 333 7.76 -10.84 15.84
N ARG A 334 7.14 -10.94 17.01
CA ARG A 334 7.83 -11.20 18.28
C ARG A 334 8.56 -12.53 18.25
N MET A 335 7.92 -13.60 17.74
CA MET A 335 8.57 -14.90 17.58
C MET A 335 9.72 -14.85 16.59
N ALA A 336 9.54 -14.18 15.43
CA ALA A 336 10.60 -14.00 14.44
C ALA A 336 11.80 -13.23 15.02
N ALA A 337 11.56 -12.18 15.81
CA ALA A 337 12.61 -11.43 16.49
C ALA A 337 13.35 -12.27 17.54
N LEU A 338 12.65 -13.12 18.29
CA LEU A 338 13.26 -14.07 19.24
C LEU A 338 14.09 -15.12 18.50
N CYS A 339 13.55 -15.76 17.45
CA CYS A 339 14.28 -16.71 16.61
C CYS A 339 15.52 -16.08 15.99
N ARG A 340 15.43 -14.82 15.53
CA ARG A 340 16.56 -14.09 14.94
C ARG A 340 17.73 -13.89 15.90
N LYS A 341 17.53 -13.93 17.23
CA LYS A 341 18.66 -13.86 18.18
C LYS A 341 19.61 -15.06 18.03
N TYR A 342 19.06 -16.24 17.76
CA TYR A 342 19.80 -17.50 17.62
C TYR A 342 20.35 -17.73 16.20
N GLU A 343 20.06 -16.85 15.25
CA GLU A 343 20.63 -16.90 13.90
C GLU A 343 22.10 -16.41 13.91
N THR A 344 22.94 -17.08 13.12
CA THR A 344 24.34 -16.67 12.91
C THR A 344 24.42 -15.32 12.19
N GLN A 345 25.54 -14.60 12.29
CA GLN A 345 25.71 -13.34 11.54
C GLN A 345 25.57 -13.54 10.03
N ARG A 346 26.06 -14.67 9.52
CA ARG A 346 25.92 -15.05 8.11
C ARG A 346 24.46 -15.21 7.68
N GLU A 347 23.63 -15.87 8.48
CA GLU A 347 22.20 -16.03 8.22
C GLU A 347 21.42 -14.72 8.40
N LYS A 348 21.88 -13.81 9.25
CA LYS A 348 21.27 -12.48 9.42
C LYS A 348 21.50 -11.56 8.22
N VAL A 349 22.67 -11.67 7.59
CA VAL A 349 23.08 -10.88 6.41
C VAL A 349 22.57 -11.55 5.12
N LEU A 350 22.54 -12.88 5.08
CA LEU A 350 22.09 -13.67 3.93
C LEU A 350 21.03 -14.73 4.33
N PRO A 351 19.78 -14.33 4.67
CA PRO A 351 18.77 -15.24 5.22
C PRO A 351 18.31 -16.35 4.26
N PHE A 352 18.59 -16.21 2.97
CA PHE A 352 18.11 -17.10 1.91
C PHE A 352 19.24 -17.76 1.10
N GLY A 353 20.50 -17.62 1.54
CA GLY A 353 21.66 -18.24 0.88
C GLY A 353 22.07 -17.59 -0.46
N LEU A 354 23.22 -18.04 -1.00
CA LEU A 354 23.74 -17.64 -2.33
C LEU A 354 23.13 -18.45 -3.48
N THR A 355 22.41 -19.53 -3.16
CA THR A 355 21.62 -20.26 -4.14
C THR A 355 20.40 -19.41 -4.46
N LEU A 356 20.54 -18.59 -5.49
CA LEU A 356 19.45 -17.89 -6.13
C LEU A 356 18.86 -18.81 -7.21
N PRO A 357 17.90 -19.72 -6.93
CA PRO A 357 16.96 -20.04 -7.97
C PRO A 357 16.17 -18.74 -8.18
N HIS A 358 16.32 -18.20 -9.38
CA HIS A 358 15.43 -17.26 -10.05
C HIS A 358 14.27 -16.78 -9.19
N SER A 359 14.25 -15.48 -8.94
CA SER A 359 13.10 -14.74 -8.43
C SER A 359 11.77 -15.35 -8.88
N PRO A 360 10.70 -15.33 -8.05
CA PRO A 360 9.35 -15.39 -8.57
C PRO A 360 9.07 -14.04 -9.25
N THR A 361 9.84 -13.70 -10.29
CA THR A 361 9.36 -12.81 -11.33
C THR A 361 8.21 -13.57 -11.92
N HIS A 362 6.99 -13.17 -11.58
CA HIS A 362 5.73 -13.50 -12.25
C HIS A 362 5.90 -14.34 -13.52
N SER A 363 6.14 -15.65 -13.38
CA SER A 363 5.80 -16.55 -14.45
C SER A 363 4.29 -16.56 -14.39
N LYS A 364 3.67 -15.83 -15.32
CA LYS A 364 2.32 -16.11 -15.80
C LYS A 364 2.36 -17.53 -16.39
N THR A 365 2.57 -18.51 -15.53
CA THR A 365 2.40 -19.92 -15.85
C THR A 365 0.90 -20.05 -15.90
N ASN A 366 0.38 -20.10 -17.12
CA ASN A 366 -1.03 -20.31 -17.41
C ASN A 366 -1.56 -21.47 -16.56
N LEU A 367 -2.21 -21.15 -15.43
CA LEU A 367 -3.02 -22.07 -14.61
C LEU A 367 -4.32 -22.47 -15.35
N ARG A 368 -4.24 -22.61 -16.69
CA ARG A 368 -5.35 -23.07 -17.54
C ARG A 368 -5.05 -24.39 -18.24
N LYS A 369 -3.86 -24.98 -18.07
CA LYS A 369 -3.53 -26.30 -18.63
C LYS A 369 -2.67 -27.12 -17.68
N LEU A 370 -3.26 -27.52 -16.55
CA LEU A 370 -2.91 -28.79 -15.92
C LEU A 370 -4.15 -29.32 -15.19
N GLN A 371 -5.00 -29.99 -15.95
CA GLN A 371 -5.99 -30.90 -15.39
C GLN A 371 -5.20 -32.09 -14.82
N SER A 372 -4.93 -32.06 -13.52
CA SER A 372 -4.57 -33.24 -12.74
C SER A 372 -5.29 -33.14 -11.39
N ASP A 373 -6.01 -34.19 -11.04
CA ASP A 373 -7.14 -34.23 -10.09
C ASP A 373 -6.86 -33.93 -8.60
N ASP A 374 -5.70 -33.38 -8.22
CA ASP A 374 -5.40 -33.08 -6.82
C ASP A 374 -5.63 -31.60 -6.46
N SER A 375 -6.92 -31.26 -6.31
CA SER A 375 -7.42 -29.95 -5.81
C SER A 375 -6.77 -29.52 -4.49
N LEU A 376 -6.42 -30.49 -3.62
CA LEU A 376 -5.75 -30.23 -2.34
C LEU A 376 -4.30 -29.80 -2.52
N VAL A 377 -3.58 -30.39 -3.48
CA VAL A 377 -2.17 -30.09 -3.74
C VAL A 377 -2.04 -28.71 -4.38
N LEU A 378 -2.90 -28.36 -5.33
CA LEU A 378 -2.95 -27.00 -5.91
C LEU A 378 -3.30 -25.94 -4.86
N LYS A 379 -4.23 -26.23 -3.95
CA LYS A 379 -4.61 -25.31 -2.86
C LYS A 379 -3.49 -25.18 -1.83
N ALA A 380 -2.80 -26.27 -1.48
CA ALA A 380 -1.62 -26.25 -0.62
C ALA A 380 -0.45 -25.48 -1.27
N ILE A 381 -0.18 -25.69 -2.56
CA ILE A 381 0.89 -24.99 -3.28
C ILE A 381 0.59 -23.49 -3.36
N SER A 382 -0.63 -23.09 -3.67
CA SER A 382 -1.03 -21.66 -3.70
C SER A 382 -1.00 -20.96 -2.33
N THR A 383 -1.25 -21.69 -1.23
CA THR A 383 -1.20 -21.13 0.13
C THR A 383 0.21 -21.11 0.71
N THR A 384 1.11 -21.98 0.23
CA THR A 384 2.49 -22.10 0.74
C THR A 384 3.55 -21.50 -0.18
N CYS A 385 3.20 -21.06 -1.39
CA CYS A 385 4.16 -20.49 -2.35
C CYS A 385 4.89 -19.23 -1.83
N GLY A 386 4.28 -18.48 -0.91
CA GLY A 386 4.92 -17.35 -0.23
C GLY A 386 5.91 -17.74 0.88
N LEU A 387 5.86 -19.01 1.34
CA LEU A 387 6.64 -19.52 2.48
C LEU A 387 7.84 -20.38 2.04
N THR A 388 8.04 -20.62 0.74
CA THR A 388 9.13 -21.47 0.23
C THR A 388 10.51 -21.06 0.76
N ARG A 389 10.77 -19.75 0.85
CA ARG A 389 12.03 -19.22 1.40
C ARG A 389 12.19 -19.44 2.90
N LEU A 390 11.08 -19.39 3.66
CA LEU A 390 11.10 -19.71 5.09
C LEU A 390 11.45 -21.19 5.29
N TRP A 391 10.86 -22.08 4.49
CA TRP A 391 11.14 -23.51 4.55
C TRP A 391 12.58 -23.86 4.17
N GLN A 392 13.15 -23.19 3.17
CA GLN A 392 14.57 -23.32 2.83
C GLN A 392 15.47 -22.93 4.01
N ARG A 393 15.12 -21.83 4.71
CA ARG A 393 15.86 -21.37 5.89
C ARG A 393 15.78 -22.34 7.06
N ILE A 394 14.59 -22.91 7.31
CA ILE A 394 14.38 -23.96 8.32
C ILE A 394 15.20 -25.20 7.97
N ALA A 395 15.19 -25.65 6.71
CA ALA A 395 15.94 -26.82 6.27
C ALA A 395 17.46 -26.62 6.43
N HIS A 396 17.98 -25.42 6.14
CA HIS A 396 19.39 -25.11 6.38
C HIS A 396 19.76 -25.20 7.86
N ALA A 397 18.95 -24.59 8.74
CA ALA A 397 19.16 -24.65 10.19
C ALA A 397 19.08 -26.10 10.74
N ASP A 398 18.20 -26.94 10.17
CA ASP A 398 18.13 -28.35 10.56
C ASP A 398 19.34 -29.16 10.10
N LEU A 399 19.90 -28.86 8.93
CA LEU A 399 21.12 -29.49 8.43
C LEU A 399 22.33 -29.13 9.29
N THR A 400 22.49 -27.84 9.65
CA THR A 400 23.58 -27.40 10.53
C THR A 400 23.44 -28.01 11.92
N ARG A 401 22.22 -28.05 12.49
CA ARG A 401 21.95 -28.73 13.76
C ARG A 401 22.32 -30.21 13.72
N LYS A 402 21.98 -30.93 12.65
CA LYS A 402 22.34 -32.35 12.48
C LYS A 402 23.85 -32.56 12.33
N ALA A 403 24.56 -31.66 11.65
CA ALA A 403 26.02 -31.71 11.52
C ALA A 403 26.70 -31.53 12.89
N LEU A 404 26.30 -30.51 13.65
CA LEU A 404 26.80 -30.26 15.00
C LEU A 404 26.51 -31.42 15.96
N ALA A 405 25.33 -32.04 15.86
CA ALA A 405 24.99 -33.20 16.67
C ALA A 405 25.92 -34.40 16.38
N ARG A 406 26.31 -34.61 15.12
CA ARG A 406 27.28 -35.66 14.74
C ARG A 406 28.67 -35.36 15.28
N GLU A 407 29.15 -34.13 15.12
CA GLU A 407 30.45 -33.72 15.69
C GLU A 407 30.48 -33.87 17.22
N LYS A 408 29.39 -33.49 17.90
CA LYS A 408 29.27 -33.68 19.34
C LYS A 408 29.41 -35.16 19.73
N MET A 409 28.71 -36.07 19.05
CA MET A 409 28.84 -37.51 19.36
C MET A 409 30.27 -38.01 19.16
N LEU A 410 30.94 -37.61 18.07
CA LEU A 410 32.34 -37.98 17.83
C LEU A 410 33.26 -37.44 18.92
N LEU A 411 33.08 -36.19 19.34
CA LEU A 411 33.87 -35.60 20.43
C LEU A 411 33.58 -36.25 21.79
N GLU A 412 32.33 -36.66 22.05
CA GLU A 412 31.96 -37.41 23.25
C GLU A 412 32.61 -38.81 23.26
N GLU A 413 32.65 -39.49 22.12
CA GLU A 413 33.36 -40.76 21.95
C GLU A 413 34.87 -40.60 22.14
N GLU A 414 35.49 -39.60 21.50
CA GLU A 414 36.91 -39.29 21.67
C GLU A 414 37.25 -38.92 23.12
N ASN A 415 36.41 -38.13 23.78
CA ASN A 415 36.59 -37.75 25.17
C ASN A 415 36.41 -38.95 26.10
N ALA A 416 35.47 -39.86 25.82
CA ALA A 416 35.34 -41.12 26.57
C ALA A 416 36.61 -41.97 26.45
N ILE A 417 37.16 -42.11 25.24
CA ILE A 417 38.43 -42.81 24.99
C ILE A 417 39.60 -42.15 25.75
N LEU A 418 39.66 -40.82 25.76
CA LEU A 418 40.71 -40.08 26.49
C LEU A 418 40.55 -40.23 28.01
N MET A 419 39.33 -40.21 28.53
CA MET A 419 39.05 -40.44 29.95
C MET A 419 39.41 -41.86 30.38
N ASP A 420 39.11 -42.86 29.55
CA ASP A 420 39.55 -44.25 29.77
C ASP A 420 41.09 -44.36 29.79
N GLN A 421 41.77 -43.70 28.84
CA GLN A 421 43.24 -43.67 28.81
C GLN A 421 43.85 -42.96 30.03
N ILE A 422 43.21 -41.90 30.53
CA ILE A 422 43.63 -41.21 31.75
C ILE A 422 43.41 -42.10 32.97
N GLN A 423 42.29 -42.81 33.03
CA GLN A 423 41.97 -43.73 34.12
C GLN A 423 42.92 -44.94 34.14
N GLU A 424 43.21 -45.56 32.98
CA GLU A 424 44.23 -46.61 32.86
C GLU A 424 45.63 -46.14 33.30
N ARG A 425 46.00 -44.90 32.96
CA ARG A 425 47.26 -44.28 33.40
C ARG A 425 47.28 -44.00 34.91
N SER A 426 46.14 -43.69 35.52
CA SER A 426 46.02 -43.45 36.96
C SER A 426 46.04 -44.76 37.79
N GLU A 427 45.64 -45.88 37.19
CA GLU A 427 45.62 -47.21 37.82
C GLU A 427 46.96 -47.99 37.70
N ASN A 428 48.01 -47.39 37.14
CA ASN A 428 49.36 -47.99 36.99
C ASN A 428 49.38 -49.41 36.37
N LYS A 429 48.52 -49.68 35.38
CA LYS A 429 48.63 -50.89 34.54
C LYS A 429 49.24 -50.53 33.19
N PHE A 430 50.57 -50.54 33.12
CA PHE A 430 51.29 -50.30 31.89
C PHE A 430 51.56 -51.63 31.17
N GLU A 431 50.70 -51.99 30.21
CA GLU A 431 51.07 -52.90 29.12
C GLU A 431 51.09 -52.12 27.80
N PRO A 432 52.19 -52.14 27.03
CA PRO A 432 52.27 -51.41 25.79
C PRO A 432 51.49 -52.19 24.71
N LYS A 433 50.25 -51.81 24.45
CA LYS A 433 49.63 -52.18 23.17
C LYS A 433 50.16 -51.25 22.08
N THR A 434 50.96 -51.83 21.20
CA THR A 434 51.32 -51.26 19.90
C THR A 434 50.05 -51.05 19.08
N THR A 435 49.48 -49.85 19.17
CA THR A 435 48.44 -49.42 18.23
C THR A 435 49.08 -49.26 16.86
N GLN A 436 48.74 -50.14 15.94
CA GLN A 436 49.05 -50.01 14.52
C GLN A 436 48.61 -48.63 14.03
N CYS A 437 49.61 -47.84 13.61
CA CYS A 437 49.46 -46.63 12.82
C CYS A 437 48.57 -46.95 11.60
N ILE A 438 47.48 -46.20 11.39
CA ILE A 438 46.63 -46.25 10.18
C ILE A 438 47.36 -45.56 9.00
N CYS A 439 48.67 -45.79 8.89
CA CYS A 439 49.58 -45.07 8.01
C CYS A 439 50.08 -45.94 6.84
N ASN A 440 49.69 -47.22 6.79
CA ASN A 440 50.00 -48.10 5.66
C ASN A 440 48.70 -48.71 5.09
N LYS A 441 48.07 -47.97 4.18
CA LYS A 441 47.37 -48.54 3.04
C LYS A 441 47.99 -47.94 1.78
N PRO A 442 48.15 -48.72 0.69
CA PRO A 442 48.77 -48.25 -0.53
C PRO A 442 47.92 -47.15 -1.15
N GLU A 443 48.61 -46.24 -1.82
CA GLU A 443 48.11 -45.08 -2.55
C GLU A 443 46.73 -45.29 -3.18
N ARG A 444 45.74 -44.58 -2.63
CA ARG A 444 44.75 -43.90 -3.47
C ARG A 444 44.79 -42.45 -3.08
N GLN A 445 45.32 -41.63 -4.00
CA GLN A 445 45.33 -40.17 -3.89
C GLN A 445 43.88 -39.67 -3.68
N TYR A 446 43.53 -39.43 -2.42
CA TYR A 446 42.45 -38.53 -2.07
C TYR A 446 43.08 -37.43 -1.23
N THR A 447 43.17 -36.25 -1.82
CA THR A 447 43.56 -35.01 -1.16
C THR A 447 42.51 -34.68 -0.10
N VAL A 448 42.73 -35.12 1.14
CA VAL A 448 41.98 -34.64 2.30
C VAL A 448 42.65 -33.36 2.78
N SER A 449 42.16 -32.23 2.27
CA SER A 449 42.43 -30.92 2.84
C SER A 449 41.84 -30.86 4.25
N LYS A 450 42.68 -30.68 5.27
CA LYS A 450 42.22 -30.19 6.59
C LYS A 450 41.61 -28.79 6.38
N PRO A 451 40.34 -28.54 6.72
CA PRO A 451 39.84 -27.17 6.79
C PRO A 451 40.36 -26.55 8.09
N VAL A 452 41.34 -25.66 7.95
CA VAL A 452 41.55 -24.59 8.94
C VAL A 452 40.33 -23.67 8.85
N PRO A 453 39.75 -23.20 9.96
CA PRO A 453 38.67 -22.23 9.90
C PRO A 453 39.23 -20.91 9.39
N VAL A 454 39.10 -20.74 8.07
CA VAL A 454 39.18 -19.45 7.39
C VAL A 454 37.82 -19.26 6.74
N ASP A 455 37.28 -18.05 6.91
CA ASP A 455 35.96 -17.64 6.47
C ASP A 455 35.53 -18.20 5.11
N GLY A 456 34.56 -19.12 5.14
CA GLY A 456 33.41 -19.04 4.26
C GLY A 456 33.59 -19.23 2.74
N VAL A 457 34.51 -20.06 2.25
CA VAL A 457 34.52 -20.44 0.83
C VAL A 457 34.54 -21.96 0.65
N LEU A 458 33.59 -22.46 -0.13
CA LEU A 458 33.44 -23.87 -0.49
C LEU A 458 33.33 -23.93 -2.02
N GLU A 459 34.43 -24.26 -2.70
CA GLU A 459 34.42 -24.55 -4.12
C GLU A 459 34.16 -26.05 -4.35
N MET A 460 33.15 -26.34 -5.17
CA MET A 460 32.79 -27.68 -5.62
C MET A 460 33.56 -28.00 -6.91
N SER A 461 34.56 -28.88 -6.83
CA SER A 461 35.23 -29.47 -8.00
C SER A 461 34.37 -30.59 -8.58
N LYS A 462 33.98 -30.42 -9.85
CA LYS A 462 33.24 -31.38 -10.68
C LYS A 462 33.98 -32.72 -10.78
N TYR A 463 33.26 -33.82 -10.60
CA TYR A 463 33.71 -35.16 -10.97
C TYR A 463 33.76 -35.30 -12.50
N GLY A 464 34.96 -35.57 -13.03
CA GLY A 464 35.15 -36.16 -14.36
C GLY A 464 34.99 -37.67 -14.26
N ILE A 465 34.10 -38.22 -15.08
CA ILE A 465 33.85 -39.65 -15.23
C ILE A 465 34.86 -40.20 -16.24
N HIS A 466 35.62 -41.21 -15.84
CA HIS A 466 36.07 -42.29 -16.72
C HIS A 466 35.35 -43.57 -16.30
#